data_AF-A0A6A3LJM8-F1
#
_entry.id   AF-A0A6A3LJM8-F1
#
_cell.length_a   1.000
_cell.length_b   1.000
_cell.length_c   1.000
_cell.angle_alpha   90.00
_cell.angle_beta   90.00
_cell.angle_gamma   90.00
#
_symmetry.space_group_name_H-M   'P 1'
#
loop_
_entity.id
_entity.type
_entity.pdbx_description
1 polymer ?
#
loop_
_entity_poly.entity_id
_entity_poly.type
_entity_poly.pdbx_seq_one_letter_code
_entity_poly.pdbx_strand_id
1 'polypeptide(L)' 'MSPRNDDSKLKVEAFDGSNYALWSYKMKMYLMSKGLWGAVSGEGDVTAVKE' A
#
# COMPACT_ATOMS: atom_id res chain seq x y z
N MET A 1 -7.82 -18.32 -23.97
CA MET A 1 -7.39 -17.88 -22.63
C MET A 1 -7.86 -16.45 -22.44
N SER A 2 -8.87 -16.23 -21.60
CA SER A 2 -9.35 -14.88 -21.32
C SER A 2 -8.33 -14.16 -20.44
N PRO A 3 -7.95 -12.90 -20.74
CA PRO A 3 -7.12 -12.14 -19.83
C PRO A 3 -8.01 -11.79 -18.64
N ARG A 4 -7.79 -12.45 -17.51
CA ARG A 4 -8.29 -12.00 -16.22
C ARG A 4 -7.51 -10.73 -15.89
N ASN A 5 -7.92 -9.61 -16.50
CA ASN A 5 -7.61 -8.29 -15.99
C ASN A 5 -8.38 -8.18 -14.68
N ASP A 6 -7.83 -8.79 -13.65
CA ASP A 6 -8.16 -8.56 -12.25
C ASP A 6 -7.61 -7.15 -11.94
N ASP A 7 -8.22 -6.12 -12.55
CA ASP A 7 -8.09 -4.73 -12.14
C ASP A 7 -8.85 -4.55 -10.82
N SER A 8 -8.57 -5.45 -9.86
CA SER A 8 -8.85 -5.29 -8.45
C SER A 8 -7.92 -4.20 -7.92
N LYS A 9 -7.98 -3.02 -8.55
CA LYS A 9 -7.34 -1.80 -8.12
C LYS A 9 -7.92 -1.54 -6.74
N LEU A 10 -7.15 -1.90 -5.72
CA LEU A 10 -7.51 -1.65 -4.32
C LEU A 10 -7.86 -0.16 -4.20
N LYS A 11 -9.16 0.14 -4.17
CA LYS A 11 -9.65 1.48 -3.92
C LYS A 11 -9.46 1.72 -2.44
N VAL A 12 -8.47 2.54 -2.11
CA VAL A 12 -8.26 3.04 -0.75
C VAL A 12 -9.06 4.33 -0.65
N GLU A 13 -10.10 4.34 0.18
CA GLU A 13 -10.87 5.53 0.48
C GLU A 13 -10.00 6.61 1.12
N ALA A 14 -10.43 7.87 1.07
CA ALA A 14 -9.79 8.94 1.84
C ALA A 14 -10.00 8.70 3.33
N PHE A 15 -9.00 9.04 4.15
CA PHE A 15 -9.14 9.00 5.60
C PHE A 15 -10.02 10.18 6.06
N ASP A 16 -11.09 9.90 6.79
CA ASP A 16 -12.05 10.92 7.28
C ASP A 16 -12.01 11.10 8.82
N GLY A 17 -11.09 10.41 9.50
CA GLY A 17 -10.99 10.41 10.96
C GLY A 17 -11.78 9.27 11.63
N SER A 18 -12.93 8.89 11.08
CA SER A 18 -13.82 7.85 11.62
C SER A 18 -13.54 6.46 11.03
N ASN A 19 -12.98 6.41 9.82
CA ASN A 19 -12.78 5.19 9.06
C ASN A 19 -11.40 4.52 9.26
N TYR A 20 -10.67 4.84 10.33
CA TYR A 20 -9.28 4.42 10.54
C TYR A 20 -9.06 2.91 10.37
N ALA A 21 -9.92 2.07 10.95
CA ALA A 21 -9.74 0.62 10.93
C ALA A 21 -9.76 0.06 9.49
N LEU A 22 -10.74 0.47 8.68
CA LEU A 22 -10.87 0.03 7.29
C LEU A 22 -9.81 0.67 6.40
N TRP A 23 -9.56 1.96 6.59
CA TRP A 23 -8.58 2.73 5.84
C TRP A 23 -7.17 2.16 6.03
N SER A 24 -6.74 1.95 7.28
CA SER A 24 -5.40 1.45 7.59
C SER A 24 -5.15 0.06 7.00
N TYR A 25 -6.16 -0.81 7.05
CA TYR A 25 -6.08 -2.13 6.42
C TYR A 25 -5.88 -2.03 4.89
N LYS A 26 -6.72 -1.24 4.21
CA LYS A 26 -6.61 -1.04 2.75
C LYS A 26 -5.32 -0.35 2.35
N MET A 27 -4.88 0.64 3.11
CA MET A 27 -3.63 1.37 2.88
C MET A 27 -2.41 0.46 3.04
N LYS A 28 -2.39 -0.39 4.08
CA LYS A 28 -1.35 -1.40 4.27
C LYS A 28 -1.27 -2.35 3.07
N MET A 29 -2.40 -2.90 2.62
CA MET A 29 -2.46 -3.78 1.45
C MET A 29 -1.98 -3.09 0.17
N TYR A 30 -2.38 -1.84 -0.04
CA TYR A 30 -1.93 -1.04 -1.18
C TYR A 30 -0.42 -0.82 -1.18
N LEU A 31 0.16 -0.42 -0.04
CA LEU A 31 1.59 -0.20 0.12
C LEU A 31 2.38 -1.51 -0.03
N MET A 32 1.88 -2.62 0.52
CA MET A 32 2.47 -3.96 0.35
C MET A 32 2.48 -4.37 -1.12
N SER A 33 1.38 -4.18 -1.86
CA SER A 33 1.32 -4.45 -3.29
C SER A 33 2.29 -3.60 -4.12
N LYS A 34 2.70 -2.44 -3.61
CA LYS A 34 3.67 -1.54 -4.23
C LYS A 34 5.11 -1.75 -3.74
N GLY A 35 5.34 -2.63 -2.76
CA GLY A 35 6.65 -2.79 -2.11
C GLY A 35 7.07 -1.60 -1.24
N LEU A 36 6.15 -0.71 -0.86
CA LEU A 36 6.42 0.54 -0.13
C LEU A 36 6.21 0.42 1.38
N TRP A 37 5.68 -0.71 1.87
CA TRP A 37 5.38 -0.88 3.29
C TRP A 37 6.61 -0.79 4.21
N GLY A 38 7.81 -1.08 3.69
CA GLY A 38 9.07 -0.96 4.44
C GLY A 38 9.33 0.43 5.02
N ALA A 39 8.89 1.50 4.34
CA ALA A 39 8.99 2.87 4.85
C ALA A 39 8.07 3.14 6.06
N VAL A 40 6.97 2.37 6.19
CA VAL A 40 6.00 2.50 7.28
C VAL A 40 6.36 1.57 8.44
N SER A 41 6.82 0.34 8.15
CA SER A 41 7.22 -0.61 9.19
C SER A 41 8.56 -0.29 9.84
N GLY A 42 9.34 0.65 9.28
CA GLY A 42 10.71 0.92 9.73
C GLY A 42 11.70 -0.18 9.35
N GLU A 43 11.30 -1.10 8.47
CA GLU A 43 12.14 -2.18 7.94
C GLU A 43 12.98 -1.71 6.74
N GLY A 44 12.71 -0.49 6.24
CA GLY A 44 13.54 0.19 5.25
C GLY A 44 14.84 0.71 5.87
N ASP A 45 15.85 -0.16 5.95
CA ASP A 45 17.23 0.30 6.03
C ASP A 45 17.55 1.14 4.77
N VAL A 46 18.22 2.25 5.02
CA VAL A 46 18.54 3.30 4.07
C VAL A 46 19.44 2.74 2.97
N THR A 47 18.86 2.27 1.85
CA THR A 47 19.60 2.29 0.58
C THR A 47 19.52 3.70 0.02
N ALA A 48 20.27 4.59 0.69
CA ALA A 48 20.79 5.78 0.07
C ALA A 48 21.57 5.33 -1.16
N VAL A 49 20.94 5.43 -2.33
CA VAL A 49 21.66 5.54 -3.59
C VAL A 49 22.44 6.84 -3.52
N LYS A 50 23.66 6.73 -2.99
CA LYS A 50 24.68 7.76 -3.03
C LYS A 50 25.18 7.78 -4.47
N GLU A 51 24.66 8.72 -5.26
CA GLU A 51 25.32 9.21 -6.47
C GLU A 51 26.44 10.20 -6.08
#